data_AF-A0A2S2PTG6-F1
#
_entry.id   AF-A0A2S2PTG6-F1
#
_cell.length_a   1.000
_cell.length_b   1.000
_cell.length_c   1.000
_cell.angle_alpha   90.00
_cell.angle_beta   90.00
_cell.angle_gamma   90.00
#
_symmetry.space_group_name_H-M   'P 1'
#
loop_
_entity.id
_entity.type
_entity.pdbx_description
1 polymer ?
#
loop_
_entity_poly.entity_id
_entity_poly.type
_entity_poly.pdbx_seq_one_letter_code
_entity_poly.pdbx_strand_id
1 'polypeptide(L)'
;PVYNPDTQVWERRSNEQIQQLYGKGNIVQFVKGTRMEWAGHVWRADNSIVKKVIVNNLNRKRPRGRPKQRWIDAVKRDIQELRPDWHGDLMHAYNREEWKNLILAAKGLNGL
;
A
#
# COMPACT_ATOMS: atom_id res chain seq x y z
N PRO A 1 13.39 6.40 23.57
CA PRO A 1 13.47 5.78 24.91
C PRO A 1 12.31 6.26 25.79
N VAL A 2 11.75 5.39 26.62
CA VAL A 2 10.77 5.74 27.67
C VAL A 2 11.34 5.30 29.01
N TYR A 3 11.20 6.14 30.04
CA TYR A 3 11.67 5.79 31.36
C TYR A 3 10.65 4.87 32.03
N ASN A 4 11.09 3.70 32.50
CA ASN A 4 10.25 2.78 33.26
C ASN A 4 10.53 2.98 34.76
N PRO A 5 9.55 3.46 35.54
CA PRO A 5 9.74 3.72 36.97
C PRO A 5 9.90 2.45 37.81
N ASP A 6 9.36 1.30 37.35
CA ASP A 6 9.42 0.03 38.08
C ASP A 6 10.79 -0.64 37.93
N THR A 7 11.39 -0.55 36.74
CA THR A 7 12.71 -1.13 36.45
C THR A 7 13.85 -0.12 36.59
N GLN A 8 13.53 1.17 36.79
CA GLN A 8 14.45 2.31 36.87
C GLN A 8 15.42 2.44 35.68
N VAL A 9 15.03 1.94 34.51
CA VAL A 9 15.86 1.98 33.30
C VAL A 9 15.13 2.63 32.12
N TRP A 10 15.93 3.11 31.17
CA TRP A 10 15.42 3.61 29.89
C TRP A 10 15.18 2.44 28.93
N GLU A 11 13.91 2.21 28.61
CA GLU A 11 13.50 1.13 27.72
C GLU A 11 13.23 1.64 26.31
N ARG A 12 13.30 0.73 25.32
CA ARG A 12 12.91 1.03 23.94
C ARG A 12 11.38 1.17 23.89
N ARG A 13 10.90 2.24 23.27
CA ARG A 13 9.45 2.43 23.07
C ARG A 13 8.87 1.37 22.15
N SER A 14 7.65 0.92 22.44
CA SER A 14 6.88 0.09 21.51
C SER A 14 6.43 0.88 20.29
N ASN A 15 6.05 0.19 19.21
CA ASN A 15 5.50 0.83 18.01
C ASN A 15 4.24 1.64 18.33
N GLU A 16 3.42 1.16 19.26
CA GLU A 16 2.21 1.85 19.72
C GLU A 16 2.54 3.17 20.44
N GLN A 17 3.50 3.14 21.37
CA GLN A 17 3.97 4.34 22.07
C GLN A 17 4.57 5.37 21.10
N ILE A 18 5.27 4.92 20.07
CA ILE A 18 5.81 5.81 19.02
C ILE A 18 4.67 6.43 18.20
N GLN A 19 3.66 5.64 17.82
CA GLN A 19 2.48 6.14 17.09
C GLN A 19 1.71 7.18 17.90
N GLN A 20 1.45 6.92 19.17
CA GLN A 20 0.81 7.86 20.10
C GLN A 20 1.63 9.15 20.26
N LEU A 21 2.95 9.04 20.44
CA LEU A 21 3.82 10.19 20.67
C LEU A 21 3.86 11.16 19.49
N TYR A 22 3.90 10.64 18.26
CA TYR A 22 4.02 11.47 17.07
C TYR A 22 2.68 11.74 16.38
N GLY A 23 1.59 11.14 16.85
CA GLY A 23 0.28 11.18 16.18
C GLY A 23 0.34 10.70 14.73
N LYS A 24 1.36 9.91 14.37
CA LYS A 24 1.60 9.47 13.00
C LYS A 24 0.85 8.18 12.73
N GLY A 25 0.15 8.15 11.61
CA GLY A 25 -0.58 6.97 11.18
C GLY A 25 0.31 5.77 10.89
N ASN A 26 -0.31 4.60 10.81
CA ASN A 26 0.40 3.35 10.59
C ASN A 26 1.22 3.41 9.27
N ILE A 27 2.54 3.30 9.37
CA ILE A 27 3.45 3.39 8.22
C ILE A 27 3.12 2.37 7.13
N VAL A 28 2.64 1.18 7.51
CA VAL A 28 2.23 0.15 6.56
C VAL A 28 1.07 0.67 5.71
N GLN A 29 0.09 1.29 6.35
CA GLN A 29 -1.09 1.86 5.69
C GLN A 29 -0.71 3.06 4.81
N PHE A 30 0.21 3.91 5.27
CA PHE A 30 0.77 4.99 4.47
C PHE A 30 1.47 4.46 3.19
N VAL A 31 2.28 3.42 3.32
CA VAL A 31 2.97 2.78 2.19
C VAL A 31 1.97 2.15 1.22
N LYS A 32 0.94 1.45 1.70
CA LYS A 32 -0.14 0.90 0.86
C LYS A 32 -0.87 2.01 0.11
N GLY A 33 -1.28 3.07 0.80
CA GLY A 33 -1.93 4.23 0.20
C GLY A 33 -1.09 4.89 -0.89
N THR A 34 0.20 5.08 -0.63
CA THR A 34 1.14 5.69 -1.59
C THR A 34 1.37 4.80 -2.82
N ARG A 35 1.40 3.48 -2.63
CA ARG A 35 1.52 2.50 -3.72
C ARG A 35 0.30 2.55 -4.64
N MET A 36 -0.91 2.60 -4.09
CA MET A 36 -2.14 2.73 -4.87
C MET A 36 -2.25 4.11 -5.54
N GLU A 37 -1.80 5.17 -4.88
CA GLU A 37 -1.74 6.50 -5.49
C GLU A 37 -0.91 6.50 -6.77
N TRP A 38 0.31 5.94 -6.72
CA TRP A 38 1.16 5.80 -7.89
C TRP A 38 0.57 4.84 -8.92
N ALA A 39 -0.05 3.74 -8.50
CA ALA A 39 -0.73 2.79 -9.39
C ALA A 39 -1.83 3.48 -10.20
N GLY A 40 -2.67 4.28 -9.56
CA GLY A 40 -3.73 5.02 -10.25
C GLY A 40 -3.18 6.07 -11.21
N HIS A 41 -2.09 6.74 -10.84
CA HIS A 41 -1.40 7.67 -11.75
C HIS A 41 -0.92 6.94 -13.02
N VAL A 42 -0.22 5.81 -12.87
CA VAL A 42 0.24 5.01 -14.01
C VAL A 42 -0.93 4.47 -14.82
N TRP A 43 -1.99 4.01 -14.17
CA TRP A 43 -3.15 3.44 -14.86
C TRP A 43 -3.90 4.46 -15.71
N ARG A 44 -3.94 5.73 -15.28
CA ARG A 44 -4.54 6.82 -16.07
C ARG A 44 -3.63 7.39 -17.15
N ALA A 45 -2.32 7.10 -17.11
CA ALA A 45 -1.36 7.53 -18.12
C ALA A 45 -1.48 6.63 -19.37
N ASP A 46 -2.56 6.82 -20.13
CA ASP A 46 -2.83 6.05 -21.34
C ASP A 46 -1.70 6.19 -22.36
N ASN A 47 -1.45 5.09 -23.09
CA ASN A 47 -0.34 4.94 -24.03
C ASN A 47 1.08 5.09 -23.46
N SER A 48 1.24 5.37 -22.16
CA SER A 48 2.55 5.49 -21.53
C SER A 48 3.32 4.17 -21.55
N ILE A 49 4.65 4.27 -21.72
CA ILE A 49 5.56 3.11 -21.65
C ILE A 49 5.46 2.46 -20.27
N VAL A 50 5.32 3.27 -19.21
CA VAL A 50 5.21 2.78 -17.82
C VAL A 50 3.99 1.87 -17.65
N LYS A 51 2.80 2.30 -18.11
CA LYS A 51 1.58 1.48 -18.08
C LYS A 51 1.78 0.19 -18.87
N LYS A 52 2.33 0.27 -20.08
CA LYS A 52 2.61 -0.89 -20.94
C LYS A 52 3.54 -1.90 -20.24
N VAL A 53 4.63 -1.46 -19.62
CA VAL A 53 5.60 -2.32 -18.92
C VAL A 53 4.97 -3.01 -17.70
N ILE A 54 4.16 -2.29 -16.93
CA ILE A 54 3.52 -2.84 -15.73
C ILE A 54 2.40 -3.82 -16.08
N VAL A 55 1.58 -3.52 -17.09
CA VAL A 55 0.45 -4.37 -17.51
C VAL A 55 0.95 -5.59 -18.27
N ASN A 56 1.91 -5.41 -19.19
CA ASN A 56 2.33 -6.51 -20.05
C ASN A 56 2.93 -7.65 -19.23
N ASN A 57 2.44 -8.85 -19.50
CA ASN A 57 3.10 -10.07 -19.09
C ASN A 57 4.25 -10.29 -20.06
N LEU A 58 5.49 -10.13 -19.60
CA LEU A 58 6.65 -10.58 -20.36
C LEU A 58 6.56 -12.10 -20.45
N ASN A 59 6.20 -12.62 -21.64
CA ASN A 59 6.05 -14.04 -21.95
C ASN A 59 7.41 -14.79 -21.99
N ARG A 60 8.34 -14.46 -21.08
CA ARG A 60 9.54 -15.25 -20.91
C ARG A 60 9.20 -16.56 -20.21
N LYS A 61 9.91 -17.63 -20.56
CA LYS A 61 9.82 -18.93 -19.89
C LYS A 61 10.06 -18.71 -18.39
N ARG A 62 9.04 -18.93 -17.56
CA ARG A 62 9.15 -18.74 -16.11
C ARG A 62 10.20 -19.72 -15.57
N PRO A 63 11.10 -19.30 -14.66
CA PRO A 63 12.01 -20.23 -14.01
C PRO A 63 11.20 -21.29 -13.26
N ARG A 64 11.74 -22.51 -13.14
CA ARG A 64 11.14 -23.57 -12.31
C ARG A 64 11.18 -23.11 -10.85
N GLY A 65 10.05 -23.22 -10.14
CA GLY A 65 9.89 -22.76 -8.76
C GLY A 65 8.78 -21.72 -8.60
N ARG A 66 8.63 -21.15 -7.39
CA ARG A 66 7.62 -20.12 -7.10
C ARG A 66 7.89 -18.86 -7.93
N PRO A 67 6.98 -18.42 -8.81
CA PRO A 67 7.14 -17.17 -9.54
C PRO A 67 7.29 -16.00 -8.56
N LYS A 68 8.21 -15.07 -8.85
CA LYS A 68 8.35 -13.84 -8.06
C LYS A 68 7.05 -13.04 -8.14
N GLN A 69 6.60 -12.54 -7.00
CA GLN A 69 5.44 -11.66 -6.93
C GLN A 69 5.76 -10.33 -7.64
N ARG A 70 4.87 -9.89 -8.53
CA ARG A 70 5.02 -8.60 -9.21
C ARG A 70 4.53 -7.48 -8.31
N TRP A 71 5.03 -6.28 -8.56
CA TRP A 71 4.55 -5.08 -7.88
C TRP A 71 3.04 -4.86 -8.10
N ILE A 72 2.53 -5.14 -9.30
CA ILE A 72 1.09 -5.05 -9.62
C ILE A 72 0.24 -6.01 -8.76
N ASP A 73 0.77 -7.20 -8.44
CA ASP A 73 0.05 -8.16 -7.59
C ASP A 73 -0.05 -7.64 -6.15
N ALA A 74 0.94 -6.87 -5.69
CA ALA A 74 0.88 -6.22 -4.40
C ALA A 74 -0.18 -5.11 -4.37
N VAL A 75 -0.28 -4.30 -5.44
CA VAL A 75 -1.34 -3.29 -5.59
C VAL A 75 -2.73 -3.93 -5.58
N LYS A 76 -2.92 -5.01 -6.35
CA LYS A 76 -4.21 -5.71 -6.40
C LYS A 76 -4.64 -6.23 -5.02
N ARG A 77 -3.69 -6.74 -4.23
CA ARG A 77 -3.96 -7.15 -2.84
C ARG A 77 -4.31 -5.97 -1.95
N ASP A 78 -3.57 -4.87 -2.04
CA ASP A 78 -3.87 -3.67 -1.22
C ASP A 78 -5.28 -3.14 -1.52
N ILE A 79 -5.70 -3.13 -2.80
CA ILE A 79 -7.06 -2.79 -3.21
C ILE A 79 -8.06 -3.80 -2.64
N GLN A 80 -7.80 -5.10 -2.79
CA GLN A 80 -8.69 -6.16 -2.29
C GLN A 80 -8.91 -6.09 -0.78
N GLU A 81 -7.87 -5.75 -0.01
CA GLU A 81 -7.95 -5.62 1.45
C GLU A 81 -8.84 -4.45 1.88
N LEU A 82 -8.84 -3.34 1.11
CA LEU A 82 -9.60 -2.13 1.44
C LEU A 82 -10.98 -2.06 0.79
N ARG A 83 -11.12 -2.63 -0.40
CA ARG A 83 -12.34 -2.68 -1.21
C ARG A 83 -12.48 -4.06 -1.85
N PRO A 84 -12.98 -5.05 -1.08
CA PRO A 84 -13.15 -6.40 -1.58
C PRO A 84 -14.07 -6.49 -2.80
N ASP A 85 -15.02 -5.56 -2.91
CA ASP A 85 -15.97 -5.37 -4.03
C ASP A 85 -15.29 -5.02 -5.35
N TRP A 86 -14.09 -4.44 -5.31
CA TRP A 86 -13.35 -4.06 -6.51
C TRP A 86 -12.53 -5.20 -7.11
N HIS A 87 -12.41 -6.33 -6.41
CA HIS A 87 -11.68 -7.51 -6.88
C HIS A 87 -10.22 -7.24 -7.32
N GLY A 88 -9.60 -6.20 -6.75
CA GLY A 88 -8.27 -5.73 -7.15
C GLY A 88 -8.22 -5.08 -8.54
N ASP A 89 -9.35 -4.66 -9.10
CA ASP A 89 -9.44 -4.04 -10.42
C ASP A 89 -8.94 -2.58 -10.40
N LEU A 90 -8.02 -2.29 -11.30
CA LEU A 90 -7.44 -0.97 -11.50
C LEU A 90 -8.32 -0.07 -12.36
N MET A 91 -9.37 -0.59 -13.01
CA MET A 91 -10.31 0.25 -13.78
C MET A 91 -10.97 1.33 -12.92
N HIS A 92 -11.20 1.06 -11.64
CA HIS A 92 -11.68 2.07 -10.69
C HIS A 92 -10.77 3.30 -10.57
N ALA A 93 -9.50 3.20 -10.97
CA ALA A 93 -8.59 4.36 -11.00
C ALA A 93 -9.00 5.44 -12.00
N TYR A 94 -9.86 5.15 -12.99
CA TYR A 94 -10.41 6.16 -13.89
C TYR A 94 -11.39 7.09 -13.18
N ASN A 95 -12.17 6.58 -12.21
CA ASN A 95 -12.96 7.42 -11.32
C ASN A 95 -12.02 8.05 -10.28
N ARG A 96 -11.61 9.30 -10.54
CA ARG A 96 -10.64 9.99 -9.69
C ARG A 96 -11.15 10.21 -8.27
N GLU A 97 -12.46 10.40 -8.09
CA GLU A 97 -13.06 10.64 -6.79
C GLU A 97 -13.07 9.36 -5.95
N GLU A 98 -13.56 8.26 -6.51
CA GLU A 98 -13.52 6.95 -5.86
C GLU A 98 -12.09 6.53 -5.53
N TRP A 99 -11.15 6.74 -6.46
CA TRP A 99 -9.74 6.42 -6.24
C TRP A 99 -9.12 7.28 -5.14
N LYS A 100 -9.43 8.57 -5.10
CA LYS A 100 -8.98 9.47 -4.03
C LYS A 100 -9.54 9.02 -2.68
N ASN A 101 -10.81 8.65 -2.63
CA ASN A 101 -11.46 8.17 -1.40
C ASN A 101 -10.82 6.86 -0.91
N LEU A 102 -10.48 5.94 -1.82
CA LEU A 102 -9.71 4.73 -1.48
C LEU A 102 -8.34 5.07 -0.86
N ILE A 103 -7.59 6.00 -1.47
CA ILE A 103 -6.27 6.40 -0.96
C ILE A 103 -6.40 7.10 0.41
N LEU A 104 -7.40 7.95 0.59
CA LEU A 104 -7.67 8.62 1.86
C LEU A 104 -8.03 7.61 2.94
N ALA A 105 -8.89 6.63 2.63
CA ALA A 105 -9.20 5.53 3.54
C ALA A 105 -7.92 4.76 3.91
N ALA A 106 -7.09 4.40 2.92
CA ALA A 106 -5.83 3.72 3.15
C ALA A 106 -4.88 4.51 4.06
N LYS A 107 -4.73 5.82 3.84
CA LYS A 107 -3.80 6.66 4.62
C LYS A 107 -4.38 7.11 5.97
N GLY A 108 -5.70 7.14 6.10
CA GLY A 108 -6.43 7.52 7.32
C GLY A 108 -6.72 6.36 8.27
N LEU A 109 -6.53 5.11 7.84
CA LEU A 109 -6.64 3.93 8.69
C LEU A 109 -5.50 3.89 9.71
N ASN A 110 -5.70 4.59 10.83
CA ASN A 110 -4.93 4.45 12.04
C ASN A 110 -5.44 3.22 12.82
N GLY A 111 -5.03 2.03 12.40
CA GLY A 111 -5.26 0.80 13.18
C GLY A 111 -6.47 -0.01 12.71
N LEU A 112 -6.16 -1.04 11.91
CA LEU A 112 -6.70 -2.39 12.06
C LEU A 112 -5.48 -3.28 12.36
#